data_AF-A0A3S0EQC5-F1
#
_entry.id   AF-A0A3S0EQC5-F1
#
_cell.length_a   1.000
_cell.length_b   1.000
_cell.length_c   1.000
_cell.angle_alpha   90.00
_cell.angle_beta   90.00
_cell.angle_gamma   90.00
#
_symmetry.space_group_name_H-M   'P 1'
#
loop_
_entity.id
_entity.type
_entity.pdbx_description
1 polymer ?
#
loop_
_entity_poly.entity_id
_entity_poly.type
_entity_poly.pdbx_seq_one_letter_code
_entity_poly.pdbx_strand_id
1 'polypeptide(L)'
;MTIFDDLVQGITKEVSKVQTRSQEMLQSYNLVNQVKDLERKRTAKLLEIGRLVCDKYQRSADVPEDLLKDKTNEIAGYEHEIGLLQAEIDSLKAAASADPDAPSSKRSEAKAGYTATPGFECPRCSAPANREKSFCAVCGESLKRGGDDVVDVEPNIENN
;
A
#
# COMPACT_ATOMS: atom_id res chain seq x y z
N MET A 1 -28.72 35.31 -17.10
CA MET A 1 -27.44 34.85 -16.54
C MET A 1 -27.74 34.27 -15.18
N THR A 2 -27.43 32.99 -14.89
CA THR A 2 -27.22 32.46 -13.50
C THR A 2 -27.17 30.93 -13.36
N ILE A 3 -27.56 30.09 -14.33
CA ILE A 3 -27.57 28.61 -14.11
C ILE A 3 -26.33 27.93 -14.71
N PHE A 4 -25.87 28.40 -15.87
CA PHE A 4 -24.67 27.87 -16.52
C PHE A 4 -23.38 28.32 -15.82
N ASP A 5 -23.36 29.52 -15.24
CA ASP A 5 -22.19 30.03 -14.52
C ASP A 5 -21.92 29.26 -13.21
N ASP A 6 -22.97 28.86 -12.48
CA ASP A 6 -22.83 28.05 -11.27
C ASP A 6 -22.40 26.61 -11.58
N LEU A 7 -22.86 26.04 -12.70
CA LEU A 7 -22.43 24.72 -13.17
C LEU A 7 -20.97 24.72 -13.62
N VAL A 8 -20.55 25.73 -14.38
CA VAL A 8 -19.17 25.88 -14.84
C VAL A 8 -18.23 26.16 -13.66
N GLN A 9 -18.63 26.98 -12.69
CA GLN A 9 -17.86 27.19 -11.47
C GLN A 9 -17.79 25.95 -10.57
N GLY A 10 -18.86 25.16 -10.50
CA GLY A 10 -18.90 23.88 -9.79
C GLY A 10 -17.94 22.85 -10.40
N ILE A 11 -18.00 22.66 -11.73
CA ILE A 11 -17.11 21.74 -12.45
C ILE A 11 -15.65 22.19 -12.33
N THR A 12 -15.37 23.49 -12.44
CA THR A 12 -13.99 24.00 -12.34
C THR A 12 -13.39 23.79 -10.94
N LYS A 13 -14.20 23.95 -9.87
CA LYS A 13 -13.79 23.68 -8.49
C LYS A 13 -13.59 22.18 -8.23
N GLU A 14 -14.42 21.31 -8.81
CA GLU A 14 -14.26 19.86 -8.67
C GLU A 14 -13.04 19.32 -9.43
N VAL A 15 -12.80 19.78 -10.65
CA VAL A 15 -11.62 19.36 -11.44
C VAL A 15 -10.32 19.77 -10.75
N SER A 16 -10.29 20.97 -10.14
CA SER A 16 -9.14 21.44 -9.36
C SER A 16 -8.88 20.57 -8.12
N LYS A 17 -9.94 20.19 -7.39
CA LYS A 17 -9.84 19.28 -6.22
C LYS A 17 -9.40 17.88 -6.61
N VAL A 18 -9.86 17.34 -7.75
CA VAL A 18 -9.47 16.02 -8.25
C VAL A 18 -8.00 16.01 -8.71
N GLN A 19 -7.55 17.07 -9.38
CA GLN A 19 -6.16 17.20 -9.83
C GLN A 19 -5.18 17.22 -8.65
N THR A 20 -5.42 18.05 -7.64
CA THR A 20 -4.55 18.12 -6.44
C THR A 20 -4.52 16.79 -5.67
N ARG A 21 -5.68 16.12 -5.53
CA ARG A 21 -5.76 14.81 -4.85
C ARG A 21 -5.04 13.69 -5.61
N SER A 22 -5.09 13.69 -6.94
CA SER A 22 -4.31 12.74 -7.74
C SER A 22 -2.80 12.94 -7.57
N GLN A 23 -2.36 14.18 -7.39
CA GLN A 23 -0.97 14.53 -7.15
C GLN A 23 -0.50 14.10 -5.75
N GLU A 24 -1.31 14.29 -4.71
CA GLU A 24 -1.04 13.82 -3.34
C GLU A 24 -0.96 12.28 -3.24
N MET A 25 -1.84 11.58 -3.95
CA MET A 25 -1.83 10.12 -4.00
C MET A 25 -0.58 9.57 -4.71
N LEU A 26 -0.16 10.23 -5.81
CA LEU A 26 1.08 9.89 -6.51
C LEU A 26 2.32 10.16 -5.63
N GLN A 27 2.32 11.25 -4.86
CA GLN A 27 3.39 11.55 -3.91
C GLN A 27 3.49 10.47 -2.82
N SER A 28 2.36 10.07 -2.21
CA SER A 28 2.36 8.99 -1.21
C SER A 28 2.86 7.67 -1.79
N TYR A 29 2.47 7.32 -3.03
CA TYR A 29 2.94 6.12 -3.71
C TYR A 29 4.45 6.16 -3.98
N ASN A 30 4.98 7.32 -4.39
CA ASN A 30 6.41 7.51 -4.61
C ASN A 30 7.21 7.36 -3.31
N LEU A 31 6.74 7.95 -2.20
CA LEU A 31 7.38 7.82 -0.88
C LEU A 31 7.39 6.37 -0.41
N VAL A 32 6.28 5.62 -0.59
CA VAL A 32 6.22 4.19 -0.24
C VAL A 32 7.23 3.37 -1.04
N ASN A 33 7.43 3.66 -2.32
CA ASN A 33 8.45 2.98 -3.12
C ASN A 33 9.86 3.33 -2.66
N GLN A 34 10.13 4.60 -2.32
CA GLN A 34 11.41 5.01 -1.76
C GLN A 34 11.72 4.29 -0.45
N VAL A 35 10.75 4.16 0.46
CA VAL A 35 10.90 3.39 1.70
C VAL A 35 11.27 1.94 1.40
N LYS A 36 10.55 1.28 0.47
CA LYS A 36 10.86 -0.12 0.10
C LYS A 36 12.26 -0.28 -0.47
N ASP A 37 12.74 0.68 -1.26
CA ASP A 37 14.08 0.62 -1.82
C ASP A 37 15.16 0.85 -0.77
N LEU A 38 14.93 1.75 0.20
CA LEU A 38 15.81 1.93 1.35
C LEU A 38 15.82 0.69 2.25
N GLU A 39 14.67 0.05 2.47
CA GLU A 39 14.60 -1.20 3.23
C GLU A 39 15.39 -2.32 2.55
N ARG A 40 15.35 -2.42 1.21
CA ARG A 40 16.18 -3.37 0.46
C ARG A 40 17.67 -3.08 0.64
N LYS A 41 18.08 -1.81 0.56
CA LYS A 41 19.48 -1.40 0.78
C LYS A 41 19.94 -1.71 2.21
N ARG A 42 19.12 -1.40 3.22
CA ARG A 42 19.37 -1.73 4.63
C ARG A 42 19.57 -3.24 4.81
N THR A 43 18.67 -4.05 4.26
CA THR A 43 18.75 -5.51 4.33
C THR A 43 20.01 -6.06 3.64
N ALA A 44 20.36 -5.54 2.46
CA ALA A 44 21.58 -5.93 1.77
C ALA A 44 22.82 -5.62 2.63
N LYS A 45 22.86 -4.45 3.27
CA LYS A 45 23.96 -4.05 4.14
C LYS A 45 24.06 -4.88 5.42
N LEU A 46 22.93 -5.23 6.03
CA LEU A 46 22.88 -6.17 7.17
C LEU A 46 23.46 -7.54 6.80
N LEU A 47 23.15 -8.04 5.61
CA LEU A 47 23.73 -9.28 5.10
C LEU A 47 25.23 -9.18 4.88
N GLU A 48 25.74 -8.06 4.36
CA GLU A 48 27.18 -7.82 4.23
C GLU A 48 27.88 -7.83 5.59
N ILE A 49 27.33 -7.15 6.60
CA ILE A 49 27.87 -7.18 7.96
C ILE A 49 27.85 -8.59 8.51
N GLY A 50 26.74 -9.32 8.37
CA GLY A 50 26.64 -10.71 8.82
C GLY A 50 27.73 -11.60 8.20
N ARG A 51 28.01 -11.43 6.90
CA ARG A 51 29.11 -12.14 6.22
C ARG A 51 30.48 -11.78 6.80
N LEU A 52 30.76 -10.49 6.99
CA LEU A 52 32.02 -10.04 7.59
C LEU A 52 32.22 -10.56 9.01
N VAL A 53 31.15 -10.61 9.81
CA VAL A 53 31.17 -11.20 11.15
C VAL A 53 31.48 -12.70 11.08
N CYS A 54 30.85 -13.45 10.16
CA CYS A 54 31.19 -14.85 9.93
C CYS A 54 32.65 -15.02 9.51
N ASP A 55 33.16 -14.20 8.59
CA ASP A 55 34.55 -14.27 8.15
C ASP A 55 35.53 -14.00 9.31
N LYS A 56 35.24 -13.01 10.15
CA LYS A 56 36.04 -12.68 11.33
C LYS A 56 36.10 -13.83 12.34
N TYR A 57 34.95 -14.40 12.71
CA TYR A 57 34.87 -15.35 13.83
C TYR A 57 34.98 -16.82 13.43
N GLN A 58 34.49 -17.21 12.25
CA GLN A 58 34.52 -18.62 11.81
C GLN A 58 35.70 -18.93 10.89
N ARG A 59 36.16 -17.94 10.11
CA ARG A 59 37.25 -18.13 9.13
C ARG A 59 38.54 -17.48 9.56
N SER A 60 38.56 -16.85 10.73
CA SER A 60 39.70 -16.11 11.30
C SER A 60 40.26 -15.07 10.33
N ALA A 61 39.40 -14.47 9.49
CA ALA A 61 39.79 -13.37 8.63
C ALA A 61 40.05 -12.12 9.46
N ASP A 62 41.08 -11.36 9.09
CA ASP A 62 41.34 -10.05 9.70
C ASP A 62 40.37 -9.02 9.12
N VAL A 63 39.24 -8.84 9.81
CA VAL A 63 38.21 -7.85 9.44
C VAL A 63 38.36 -6.63 10.34
N PRO A 64 38.72 -5.46 9.77
CA PRO A 64 38.90 -4.22 10.52
C PRO A 64 37.61 -3.79 11.23
N GLU A 65 37.76 -3.31 12.46
CA GLU A 65 36.62 -2.84 13.25
C GLU A 65 36.01 -1.55 12.68
N ASP A 66 36.85 -0.66 12.14
CA ASP A 66 36.40 0.56 11.46
C ASP A 66 35.50 0.24 10.26
N LEU A 67 35.80 -0.82 9.50
CA LEU A 67 34.95 -1.25 8.38
C LEU A 67 33.56 -1.68 8.85
N LEU A 68 33.48 -2.42 9.97
CA LEU A 68 32.20 -2.81 10.55
C LEU A 68 31.44 -1.58 11.07
N LYS A 69 32.14 -0.65 11.72
CA LYS A 69 31.58 0.59 12.24
C LYS A 69 31.00 1.46 11.13
N ASP A 70 31.74 1.64 10.03
CA ASP A 70 31.27 2.40 8.87
C ASP A 70 30.00 1.78 8.28
N LYS A 71 29.98 0.45 8.10
CA LYS A 71 28.77 -0.24 7.61
C LYS A 71 27.59 -0.12 8.57
N THR A 72 27.80 -0.15 9.89
CA THR A 72 26.73 0.08 10.87
C THR A 72 26.21 1.52 10.83
N ASN A 73 27.08 2.51 10.60
CA ASN A 73 26.68 3.90 10.43
C ASN A 73 25.82 4.08 9.16
N GLU A 74 26.16 3.40 8.07
CA GLU A 74 25.33 3.40 6.86
C GLU A 74 23.93 2.83 7.11
N ILE A 75 23.82 1.75 7.90
CA ILE A 75 22.52 1.19 8.31
C ILE A 75 21.73 2.20 9.14
N ALA A 76 22.35 2.83 10.13
CA ALA A 76 21.70 3.86 10.94
C ALA A 76 21.21 5.04 10.07
N GLY A 77 21.97 5.40 9.03
CA GLY A 77 21.54 6.37 8.03
C GLY A 77 20.28 5.94 7.28
N TYR A 78 20.22 4.70 6.78
CA TYR A 78 19.03 4.16 6.13
C TYR A 78 17.82 4.10 7.08
N GLU A 79 18.02 3.67 8.33
CA GLU A 79 16.95 3.61 9.33
C GLU A 79 16.39 5.00 9.66
N HIS A 80 17.26 5.99 9.76
CA HIS A 80 16.85 7.38 9.95
C HIS A 80 16.01 7.89 8.78
N GLU A 81 16.47 7.69 7.55
CA GLU A 81 15.77 8.13 6.33
C GLU A 81 14.41 7.42 6.16
N ILE A 82 14.36 6.09 6.40
CA ILE A 82 13.11 5.33 6.43
C ILE A 82 12.14 5.93 7.45
N GLY A 83 12.62 6.24 8.66
CA GLY A 83 11.80 6.83 9.71
C GLY A 83 11.18 8.18 9.31
N LEU A 84 11.97 9.04 8.65
CA LEU A 84 11.49 10.34 8.15
C LEU A 84 10.43 10.18 7.06
N LEU A 85 10.68 9.35 6.05
CA LEU A 85 9.73 9.12 4.96
C LEU A 85 8.44 8.44 5.46
N GLN A 86 8.55 7.52 6.43
CA GLN A 86 7.39 6.88 7.03
C GLN A 86 6.53 7.88 7.80
N ALA A 87 7.14 8.80 8.55
CA ALA A 87 6.43 9.88 9.23
C ALA A 87 5.73 10.83 8.24
N GLU A 88 6.36 11.13 7.09
CA GLU A 88 5.75 11.93 6.03
C GLU A 88 4.54 11.21 5.40
N ILE A 89 4.66 9.92 5.12
CA ILE A 89 3.54 9.09 4.64
C ILE A 89 2.37 9.12 5.63
N ASP A 90 2.66 8.99 6.93
CA ASP A 90 1.62 8.95 7.96
C ASP A 90 0.95 10.33 8.12
N SER A 91 1.71 11.42 7.99
CA SER A 91 1.17 12.79 7.92
C SER A 91 0.21 12.98 6.74
N LEU A 92 0.61 12.54 5.54
CA LEU A 92 -0.24 12.62 4.34
C LEU A 92 -1.53 11.78 4.49
N LYS A 93 -1.43 10.59 5.08
CA LYS A 93 -2.60 9.75 5.38
C LYS A 93 -3.53 10.41 6.41
N ALA A 94 -2.97 11.00 7.46
CA ALA A 94 -3.74 11.71 8.48
C ALA A 94 -4.48 12.91 7.88
N ALA A 95 -3.81 13.73 7.06
CA ALA A 95 -4.41 14.85 6.34
C ALA A 95 -5.55 14.39 5.42
N ALA A 96 -5.36 13.30 4.67
CA ALA A 96 -6.39 12.72 3.82
C ALA A 96 -7.59 12.15 4.59
N SER A 97 -7.42 11.78 5.87
CA SER A 97 -8.49 11.26 6.73
C SER A 97 -9.25 12.33 7.52
N ALA A 98 -8.67 13.53 7.64
CA ALA A 98 -9.22 14.65 8.39
C ALA A 98 -10.16 15.56 7.57
N ASP A 99 -10.26 15.36 6.24
CA ASP A 99 -11.15 16.11 5.35
C ASP A 99 -12.61 15.57 5.42
N PRO A 100 -13.57 16.31 6.00
CA PRO A 100 -14.97 15.89 6.10
C PRO A 100 -15.72 15.91 4.75
N ASP A 101 -15.17 16.55 3.71
CA ASP A 101 -15.67 16.57 2.32
C ASP A 101 -14.93 15.55 1.41
N ALA A 102 -14.33 14.52 2.01
CA ALA A 102 -13.84 13.37 1.26
C ALA A 102 -15.03 12.63 0.61
N PRO A 103 -15.11 12.55 -0.74
CA PRO A 103 -16.15 11.82 -1.43
C PRO A 103 -16.13 10.34 -0.99
N SER A 104 -17.32 9.75 -0.99
CA SER A 104 -17.71 8.47 -0.38
C SER A 104 -16.93 7.22 -0.77
N SER A 105 -15.86 7.28 -1.57
CA SER A 105 -15.04 6.11 -1.90
C SER A 105 -14.21 5.58 -0.73
N LYS A 106 -13.91 6.39 0.29
CA LYS A 106 -13.28 5.91 1.54
C LYS A 106 -14.24 5.77 2.73
N ARG A 107 -15.45 6.35 2.66
CA ARG A 107 -16.48 6.16 3.70
C ARG A 107 -17.21 4.82 3.58
N SER A 108 -17.13 4.17 2.42
CA SER A 108 -17.61 2.80 2.24
C SER A 108 -16.78 1.77 3.02
N GLU A 109 -15.51 2.00 3.33
CA GLU A 109 -14.70 0.97 4.03
C GLU A 109 -14.89 0.97 5.55
N ALA A 110 -15.25 2.11 6.16
CA ALA A 110 -15.47 2.17 7.61
C ALA A 110 -16.91 1.77 8.03
N LYS A 111 -17.85 1.61 7.09
CA LYS A 111 -19.25 1.23 7.39
C LYS A 111 -19.93 0.28 6.39
N ALA A 112 -19.26 -0.27 5.37
CA ALA A 112 -19.87 -1.28 4.50
C ALA A 112 -19.42 -2.69 4.88
N GLY A 113 -19.84 -3.18 6.06
CA GLY A 113 -19.99 -4.61 6.36
C GLY A 113 -18.92 -5.56 5.81
N TYR A 114 -17.64 -5.18 5.83
CA TYR A 114 -16.58 -6.05 5.34
C TYR A 114 -16.32 -7.12 6.40
N THR A 115 -16.97 -8.26 6.24
CA THR A 115 -16.70 -9.46 7.02
C THR A 115 -15.63 -10.25 6.28
N ALA A 116 -14.46 -10.41 6.88
CA ALA A 116 -13.46 -11.34 6.36
C ALA A 116 -14.07 -12.75 6.38
N THR A 117 -13.88 -13.51 5.30
CA THR A 117 -14.31 -14.91 5.28
C THR A 117 -13.37 -15.69 6.18
N PRO A 118 -13.84 -16.37 7.24
CA PRO A 118 -12.96 -17.14 8.11
C PRO A 118 -12.12 -18.14 7.31
N GLY A 119 -10.79 -18.11 7.49
CA GLY A 119 -9.86 -18.99 6.79
C GLY A 119 -9.50 -18.59 5.35
N PHE A 120 -9.88 -17.40 4.88
CA PHE A 120 -9.47 -16.87 3.58
C PHE A 120 -8.54 -15.67 3.73
N GLU A 121 -7.38 -15.77 3.07
CA GLU A 121 -6.34 -14.75 3.11
C GLU A 121 -5.98 -14.31 1.69
N CYS A 122 -5.53 -13.06 1.57
CA CYS A 122 -5.05 -12.55 0.30
C CYS A 122 -3.78 -13.33 -0.13
N PRO A 123 -3.72 -13.83 -1.37
CA PRO A 123 -2.59 -14.62 -1.85
C PRO A 123 -1.28 -13.81 -1.99
N ARG A 124 -1.34 -12.47 -1.91
CA ARG A 124 -0.18 -11.59 -2.05
C ARG A 124 0.34 -11.04 -0.74
N CYS A 125 -0.54 -10.67 0.19
CA CYS A 125 -0.15 -10.03 1.45
C CYS A 125 -0.54 -10.82 2.70
N SER A 126 -1.21 -11.98 2.55
CA SER A 126 -1.70 -12.83 3.64
C SER A 126 -2.66 -12.14 4.62
N ALA A 127 -3.18 -10.96 4.27
CA ALA A 127 -4.19 -10.30 5.08
C ALA A 127 -5.54 -11.04 4.98
N PRO A 128 -6.35 -11.06 6.05
CA PRO A 128 -7.70 -11.60 6.02
C PRO A 128 -8.52 -10.98 4.89
N ALA A 129 -9.01 -11.82 3.99
CA ALA A 129 -9.70 -11.41 2.78
C ALA A 129 -11.16 -11.87 2.81
N ASN A 130 -12.00 -11.27 1.97
CA ASN A 130 -13.35 -11.76 1.73
C ASN A 130 -13.41 -12.38 0.32
N ARG A 131 -13.83 -13.64 0.22
CA ARG A 131 -13.93 -14.38 -1.06
C ARG A 131 -14.93 -13.75 -2.04
N GLU A 132 -15.94 -13.06 -1.52
CA GLU A 132 -16.99 -12.40 -2.29
C GLU A 132 -16.53 -11.07 -2.90
N LYS A 133 -15.39 -10.53 -2.44
CA LYS A 133 -14.83 -9.28 -2.94
C LYS A 133 -13.79 -9.57 -4.02
N SER A 134 -13.81 -8.76 -5.07
CA SER A 134 -12.91 -8.94 -6.21
C SER A 134 -11.46 -8.51 -5.93
N PHE A 135 -11.25 -7.69 -4.89
CA PHE A 135 -9.94 -7.11 -4.54
C PHE A 135 -9.69 -7.17 -3.03
N CYS A 136 -8.42 -7.31 -2.66
CA CYS A 136 -7.97 -7.26 -1.27
C CYS A 136 -8.08 -5.84 -0.72
N ALA A 137 -8.76 -5.67 0.42
CA ALA A 137 -8.90 -4.38 1.10
C ALA A 137 -7.56 -3.82 1.63
N VAL A 138 -6.54 -4.64 1.81
CA VAL A 138 -5.24 -4.23 2.38
C VAL A 138 -4.22 -3.85 1.30
N CYS A 139 -4.13 -4.61 0.21
CA CYS A 139 -3.10 -4.40 -0.81
C CYS A 139 -3.64 -4.16 -2.22
N GLY A 140 -4.96 -4.20 -2.42
CA GLY A 140 -5.60 -4.00 -3.73
C GLY A 140 -5.46 -5.16 -4.71
N GLU A 141 -4.80 -6.26 -4.34
CA GLU A 141 -4.61 -7.42 -5.22
C GLU A 141 -5.94 -8.09 -5.58
N SER A 142 -6.08 -8.56 -6.83
CA SER A 142 -7.28 -9.29 -7.23
C SER A 142 -7.39 -10.64 -6.51
N LEU A 143 -8.55 -10.88 -5.89
CA LEU A 143 -8.85 -12.12 -5.18
C LEU A 143 -9.55 -13.16 -6.07
N LYS A 144 -10.02 -12.76 -7.25
CA LYS A 144 -10.61 -13.68 -8.24
C LYS A 144 -9.52 -14.31 -9.09
N ARG A 145 -9.15 -15.56 -8.80
CA ARG A 145 -8.63 -16.49 -9.81
C ARG A 145 -9.86 -17.16 -10.46
N GLY A 146 -9.85 -17.23 -11.79
CA GLY A 146 -11.05 -17.38 -12.62
C GLY A 146 -11.90 -18.64 -12.39
N GLY A 147 -13.16 -18.53 -12.83
CA GLY A 147 -14.05 -19.64 -13.17
C GLY A 147 -15.20 -19.87 -12.18
N ASP A 148 -16.35 -19.22 -12.41
CA ASP A 148 -17.65 -19.85 -12.20
C ASP A 148 -18.67 -19.18 -13.12
N ASP A 149 -18.76 -19.73 -14.34
CA ASP A 149 -19.90 -19.52 -15.23
C ASP A 149 -21.12 -20.12 -14.54
N VAL A 150 -21.97 -19.25 -13.99
CA VAL A 150 -23.32 -19.66 -13.59
C VAL A 150 -24.09 -19.86 -14.89
N VAL A 151 -24.20 -21.11 -15.35
CA VAL A 151 -25.16 -21.50 -16.37
C VAL A 151 -26.56 -21.24 -15.83
N ASP A 152 -27.22 -20.21 -16.36
CA ASP A 152 -28.65 -20.00 -16.22
C ASP A 152 -29.39 -21.19 -16.84
N VAL A 153 -29.76 -22.18 -16.02
CA VAL A 153 -30.70 -23.22 -16.43
C VAL A 153 -32.11 -22.68 -16.17
N GLU A 154 -32.75 -22.14 -17.22
CA GLU A 154 -34.18 -21.85 -17.21
C GLU A 154 -34.96 -23.14 -16.90
N PRO A 155 -35.88 -23.16 -15.90
CA PRO A 155 -36.76 -24.29 -15.71
C PRO A 155 -37.85 -24.27 -16.79
N ASN A 156 -37.79 -25.26 -17.68
CA ASN A 156 -38.82 -25.56 -18.67
C ASN A 156 -40.12 -25.99 -17.94
N ILE A 157 -41.13 -25.11 -17.93
CA ILE A 157 -42.46 -25.43 -17.41
C ILE A 157 -43.23 -26.14 -18.52
N GLU A 158 -43.27 -27.46 -18.48
CA GLU A 158 -44.22 -28.24 -19.27
C GLU A 158 -45.60 -28.15 -18.62
N ASN A 159 -46.52 -27.43 -19.28
CA ASN A 159 -47.95 -27.48 -19.01
C ASN A 159 -48.49 -28.86 -19.38
N ASN A 160 -49.19 -29.50 -18.45
CA ASN A 160 -50.11 -30.61 -18.73
C ASN A 160 -51.51 -30.22 -18.24
#